data_AF-A0A8T3V3A5-F1
#
_entry.id   AF-A0A8T3V3A5-F1
#
_cell.length_a   1.000
_cell.length_b   1.000
_cell.length_c   1.000
_cell.angle_alpha   90.00
_cell.angle_beta   90.00
_cell.angle_gamma   90.00
#
_symmetry.space_group_name_H-M   'P 1'
#
loop_
_entity.id
_entity.type
_entity.pdbx_description
1 polymer ?
#
loop_
_entity_poly.entity_id
_entity_poly.type
_entity_poly.pdbx_seq_one_letter_code
_entity_poly.pdbx_strand_id
1 'polypeptide(L)'
;MVRKTQTTSFGSVVRESHSSKKFYSSKLFKDFEVPKSIDFKENAIDGADLNRIYCKSSENMDEIPDDSIHLMITSPPYNVGKEYDDDLSLDEYLELLTSVFRQCYKKLVTGGRACINIANIGRKPYIPLHAMIIEIMLDLGFLMRGEIIWDKSASGGGSCAWGSWMSASNPVLRDYHEYILVFSKGSYSKNKKQAKKDTIERDDFISWTKSIWTFPAVNAKKIGHPAPFPLELPHRLINLYSYEGDVVLDPFCGSGTTCIAAVQNNRSYIAYDIKREYVELAEKRIFNQKFI
;
A
#
# COMPACT_ATOMS: atom_id res chain seq x y z
N MET A 1 24.36 22.65 -25.75
CA MET A 1 25.29 21.94 -24.84
C MET A 1 24.79 22.10 -23.41
N VAL A 2 24.20 21.07 -22.81
CA VAL A 2 23.74 21.13 -21.40
C VAL A 2 24.93 20.81 -20.50
N ARG A 3 25.39 21.78 -19.71
CA ARG A 3 26.46 21.58 -18.71
C ARG A 3 25.95 20.61 -17.64
N LYS A 4 26.62 19.46 -17.49
CA LYS A 4 26.41 18.53 -16.36
C LYS A 4 27.17 19.07 -15.15
N THR A 5 26.46 19.52 -14.12
CA THR A 5 27.04 19.90 -12.83
C THR A 5 26.89 18.77 -11.80
N GLN A 6 27.85 18.69 -10.88
CA GLN A 6 27.90 17.71 -9.79
C GLN A 6 27.09 18.21 -8.58
N THR A 7 26.58 17.27 -7.77
CA THR A 7 25.90 17.58 -6.51
C THR A 7 26.72 18.51 -5.62
N THR A 8 26.14 19.65 -5.24
CA THR A 8 26.75 20.64 -4.35
C THR A 8 26.86 20.12 -2.91
N SER A 9 27.85 20.59 -2.16
CA SER A 9 28.12 20.18 -0.77
C SER A 9 27.03 20.60 0.21
N PHE A 10 26.25 21.62 -0.12
CA PHE A 10 25.07 22.06 0.61
C PHE A 10 23.96 22.38 -0.39
N GLY A 11 22.71 22.14 0.00
CA GLY A 11 21.53 22.17 -0.87
C GLY A 11 21.48 23.40 -1.77
N SER A 12 21.31 23.18 -3.08
CA SER A 12 21.15 24.27 -4.03
C SER A 12 19.77 24.91 -3.89
N VAL A 13 19.74 26.24 -3.76
CA VAL A 13 18.49 27.04 -3.73
C VAL A 13 17.76 27.01 -5.09
N VAL A 14 18.47 26.61 -6.15
CA VAL A 14 17.95 26.49 -7.52
C VAL A 14 17.53 25.04 -7.78
N ARG A 15 16.31 24.84 -8.30
CA ARG A 15 15.81 23.54 -8.80
C ARG A 15 16.56 23.15 -10.09
N GLU A 16 17.79 22.68 -9.96
CA GLU A 16 18.57 22.09 -11.04
C GLU A 16 18.57 20.56 -10.94
N SER A 17 18.46 19.85 -12.07
CA SER A 17 18.50 18.38 -12.09
C SER A 17 19.94 17.91 -11.88
N HIS A 18 20.29 17.54 -10.65
CA HIS A 18 21.61 16.99 -10.33
C HIS A 18 21.71 15.50 -10.65
N SER A 19 22.88 15.04 -11.09
CA SER A 19 23.12 13.60 -11.25
C SER A 19 23.37 12.94 -9.90
N SER A 20 22.46 12.07 -9.47
CA SER A 20 22.55 11.32 -8.21
C SER A 20 23.53 10.13 -8.24
N LYS A 21 24.22 9.88 -9.37
CA LYS A 21 25.10 8.70 -9.56
C LYS A 21 26.18 8.57 -8.48
N LYS A 22 26.79 9.69 -8.04
CA LYS A 22 27.83 9.68 -7.01
C LYS A 22 27.31 9.30 -5.62
N PHE A 23 26.06 9.66 -5.31
CA PHE A 23 25.41 9.34 -4.04
C PHE A 23 25.08 7.84 -3.94
N TYR A 24 24.44 7.29 -4.99
CA TYR A 24 24.10 5.86 -5.07
C TYR A 24 25.29 4.93 -5.30
N SER A 25 26.48 5.45 -5.61
CA SER A 25 27.73 4.67 -5.66
C SER A 25 28.56 4.79 -4.37
N SER A 26 28.03 5.45 -3.34
CA SER A 26 28.70 5.51 -2.04
C SER A 26 28.67 4.16 -1.33
N LYS A 27 29.58 3.98 -0.35
CA LYS A 27 29.69 2.74 0.44
C LYS A 27 28.37 2.35 1.12
N LEU A 28 27.54 3.32 1.47
CA LEU A 28 26.23 3.09 2.09
C LEU A 28 25.30 2.25 1.21
N PHE A 29 25.41 2.36 -0.11
CA PHE A 29 24.57 1.64 -1.06
C PHE A 29 25.26 0.43 -1.70
N LYS A 30 26.47 0.07 -1.25
CA LYS A 30 27.29 -0.95 -1.91
C LYS A 30 26.60 -2.32 -1.96
N ASP A 31 25.90 -2.67 -0.89
CA ASP A 31 25.25 -3.98 -0.73
C ASP A 31 23.79 -3.96 -1.23
N PHE A 32 23.31 -2.81 -1.74
CA PHE A 32 21.99 -2.70 -2.37
C PHE A 32 22.10 -3.04 -3.86
N GLU A 33 21.76 -4.28 -4.21
CA GLU A 33 21.72 -4.71 -5.60
C GLU A 33 20.42 -4.24 -6.29
N VAL A 34 20.50 -3.16 -7.07
CA VAL A 34 19.43 -2.83 -8.03
C VAL A 34 19.80 -3.43 -9.40
N PRO A 35 18.94 -4.29 -9.99
CA PRO A 35 19.25 -4.90 -11.28
C PRO A 35 19.54 -3.87 -12.37
N LYS A 36 20.71 -3.99 -13.03
CA LYS A 36 21.16 -3.04 -14.07
C LYS A 36 20.44 -3.21 -15.40
N SER A 37 19.98 -4.43 -15.69
CA SER A 37 19.15 -4.78 -16.84
C SER A 37 17.86 -5.37 -16.30
N ILE A 38 16.72 -4.83 -16.74
CA ILE A 38 15.41 -5.18 -16.21
C ILE A 38 14.58 -5.67 -17.39
N ASP A 39 14.19 -6.95 -17.33
CA ASP A 39 13.19 -7.51 -18.23
C ASP A 39 11.80 -7.17 -17.68
N PHE A 40 11.00 -6.42 -18.46
CA PHE A 40 9.69 -5.97 -18.02
C PHE A 40 8.62 -6.99 -18.42
N LYS A 41 8.12 -7.73 -17.44
CA LYS A 41 7.05 -8.71 -17.62
C LYS A 41 5.67 -8.13 -17.29
N GLU A 42 4.73 -8.38 -18.18
CA GLU A 42 3.31 -8.04 -18.05
C GLU A 42 2.47 -9.04 -18.87
N ASN A 43 1.74 -9.92 -18.18
CA ASN A 43 0.82 -10.89 -18.74
C ASN A 43 -0.61 -10.36 -18.67
N ALA A 44 -1.42 -10.68 -19.69
CA ALA A 44 -2.82 -10.29 -19.72
C ALA A 44 -3.67 -11.15 -18.78
N ILE A 45 -4.71 -10.55 -18.20
CA ILE A 45 -5.77 -11.25 -17.46
C ILE A 45 -6.97 -11.41 -18.39
N ASP A 46 -7.65 -12.55 -18.34
CA ASP A 46 -8.91 -12.73 -19.07
C ASP A 46 -9.92 -11.68 -18.61
N GLY A 47 -10.62 -11.05 -19.56
CA GLY A 47 -11.65 -10.06 -19.27
C GLY A 47 -12.76 -10.60 -18.38
N ALA A 48 -13.03 -11.91 -18.43
CA ALA A 48 -13.97 -12.57 -17.55
C ALA A 48 -13.56 -12.48 -16.07
N ASP A 49 -12.26 -12.45 -15.77
CA ASP A 49 -11.70 -12.47 -14.42
C ASP A 49 -11.38 -11.08 -13.84
N LEU A 50 -11.52 -10.03 -14.66
CA LEU A 50 -11.42 -8.65 -14.21
C LEU A 50 -12.65 -8.23 -13.40
N ASN A 51 -12.43 -7.30 -12.45
CA ASN A 51 -13.46 -6.74 -11.57
C ASN A 51 -14.18 -7.81 -10.76
N ARG A 52 -13.41 -8.77 -10.22
CA ARG A 52 -13.90 -9.87 -9.40
C ARG A 52 -13.41 -9.79 -7.96
N ILE A 53 -14.27 -10.27 -7.06
CA ILE A 53 -13.93 -10.54 -5.67
C ILE A 53 -14.05 -12.05 -5.44
N TYR A 54 -12.94 -12.71 -5.16
CA TYR A 54 -12.90 -14.15 -4.89
C TYR A 54 -13.13 -14.40 -3.39
N CYS A 55 -14.15 -15.20 -3.07
CA CYS A 55 -14.46 -15.60 -1.70
C CYS A 55 -13.56 -16.78 -1.25
N LYS A 56 -12.26 -16.54 -1.07
CA LYS A 56 -11.24 -17.52 -0.65
C LYS A 56 -10.01 -16.81 -0.09
N SER A 57 -9.10 -17.57 0.52
CA SER A 57 -7.79 -17.06 0.96
C SER A 57 -6.95 -16.59 -0.24
N SER A 58 -6.30 -15.45 -0.06
CA SER A 58 -5.30 -14.88 -0.99
C SER A 58 -3.93 -15.55 -0.91
N GLU A 59 -3.73 -16.52 -0.01
CA GLU A 59 -2.52 -17.37 0.03
C GLU A 59 -2.38 -18.23 -1.24
N ASN A 60 -3.46 -18.37 -2.00
CA ASN A 60 -3.48 -18.95 -3.33
C ASN A 60 -4.28 -18.05 -4.29
N MET A 61 -3.65 -17.60 -5.38
CA MET A 61 -4.27 -16.76 -6.41
C MET A 61 -4.12 -17.41 -7.80
N ASP A 62 -4.39 -18.71 -7.92
CA ASP A 62 -4.19 -19.47 -9.16
C ASP A 62 -5.16 -19.06 -10.28
N GLU A 63 -6.23 -18.32 -9.96
CA GLU A 63 -7.18 -17.79 -10.94
C GLU A 63 -6.57 -16.75 -11.88
N ILE A 64 -5.45 -16.12 -11.48
CA ILE A 64 -4.84 -15.02 -12.24
C ILE A 64 -3.38 -15.34 -12.60
N PRO A 65 -2.89 -14.97 -13.80
CA PRO A 65 -1.52 -15.20 -14.20
C PRO A 65 -0.51 -14.45 -13.30
N ASP A 66 0.70 -14.97 -13.18
CA ASP A 66 1.82 -14.21 -12.61
C ASP A 66 2.13 -12.99 -13.48
N ASP A 67 2.80 -11.98 -12.93
CA ASP A 67 3.16 -10.74 -13.63
C ASP A 67 1.99 -10.06 -14.35
N SER A 68 0.80 -9.96 -13.73
CA SER A 68 -0.43 -9.44 -14.36
C SER A 68 -1.09 -8.26 -13.63
N ILE A 69 -0.71 -8.02 -12.37
CA ILE A 69 -1.24 -6.96 -11.51
C ILE A 69 -0.30 -5.76 -11.51
N HIS A 70 -0.83 -4.54 -11.59
CA HIS A 70 0.01 -3.33 -11.69
C HIS A 70 0.22 -2.63 -10.36
N LEU A 71 -0.74 -2.74 -9.45
CA LEU A 71 -0.74 -2.11 -8.14
C LEU A 71 -1.46 -2.99 -7.13
N MET A 72 -0.82 -3.31 -6.01
CA MET A 72 -1.49 -3.87 -4.83
C MET A 72 -1.71 -2.76 -3.81
N ILE A 73 -2.93 -2.64 -3.28
CA ILE A 73 -3.26 -1.79 -2.15
C ILE A 73 -4.04 -2.64 -1.16
N THR A 74 -3.60 -2.64 0.10
CA THR A 74 -4.29 -3.43 1.12
C THR A 74 -4.10 -2.87 2.53
N SER A 75 -4.92 -3.37 3.44
CA SER A 75 -4.78 -3.19 4.88
C SER A 75 -5.05 -4.55 5.52
N PRO A 76 -4.01 -5.32 5.88
CA PRO A 76 -4.20 -6.65 6.46
C PRO A 76 -5.01 -6.60 7.76
N PRO A 77 -5.68 -7.70 8.15
CA PRO A 77 -6.31 -7.80 9.46
C PRO A 77 -5.24 -7.60 10.55
N TYR A 78 -5.58 -6.95 11.65
CA TYR A 78 -4.61 -6.60 12.70
C TYR A 78 -4.39 -7.71 13.73
N ASN A 79 -5.16 -8.79 13.65
CA ASN A 79 -5.05 -9.96 14.53
C ASN A 79 -5.11 -9.57 16.03
N VAL A 80 -5.99 -8.61 16.36
CA VAL A 80 -6.10 -8.01 17.71
C VAL A 80 -7.33 -8.52 18.48
N GLY A 81 -7.84 -9.70 18.11
CA GLY A 81 -8.93 -10.36 18.85
C GLY A 81 -10.24 -9.57 18.90
N LYS A 82 -10.47 -8.66 17.94
CA LYS A 82 -11.83 -8.14 17.73
C LYS A 82 -12.66 -9.25 17.08
N GLU A 83 -13.99 -9.24 17.22
CA GLU A 83 -14.97 -10.31 16.85
C GLU A 83 -14.87 -10.92 15.42
N TYR A 84 -13.86 -10.55 14.63
CA TYR A 84 -13.66 -10.89 13.23
C TYR A 84 -12.23 -11.31 12.88
N ASP A 85 -11.25 -11.21 13.80
CA ASP A 85 -9.90 -11.73 13.57
C ASP A 85 -9.79 -13.15 14.18
N ASP A 86 -9.01 -14.03 13.54
CA ASP A 86 -8.59 -15.29 14.16
C ASP A 86 -7.70 -15.00 15.38
N ASP A 87 -7.61 -15.93 16.34
CA ASP A 87 -6.74 -15.77 17.53
C ASP A 87 -5.34 -16.33 17.24
N LEU A 88 -4.65 -15.74 16.25
CA LEU A 88 -3.32 -16.19 15.85
C LEU A 88 -2.26 -15.65 16.82
N SER A 89 -1.20 -16.42 17.04
CA SER A 89 0.04 -15.89 17.59
C SER A 89 0.69 -14.88 16.63
N LEU A 90 1.64 -14.07 17.13
CA LEU A 90 2.37 -13.13 16.26
C LEU A 90 3.09 -13.87 15.12
N ASP A 91 3.68 -15.03 15.40
CA ASP A 91 4.41 -15.80 14.38
C ASP A 91 3.47 -16.34 13.31
N GLU A 92 2.34 -16.95 13.71
CA GLU A 92 1.31 -17.42 12.77
C GLU A 92 0.75 -16.28 11.91
N TYR A 93 0.56 -15.10 12.50
CA TYR A 93 0.13 -13.91 11.77
C TYR A 93 1.18 -13.45 10.74
N LEU A 94 2.46 -13.39 11.12
CA LEU A 94 3.54 -13.01 10.22
C LEU A 94 3.75 -14.05 9.10
N GLU A 95 3.53 -15.34 9.38
CA GLU A 95 3.53 -16.40 8.37
C GLU A 95 2.39 -16.26 7.36
N LEU A 96 1.17 -15.94 7.83
CA LEU A 96 0.03 -15.62 6.97
C LEU A 96 0.38 -14.44 6.04
N LEU A 97 0.88 -13.34 6.59
CA LEU A 97 1.28 -12.18 5.79
C LEU A 97 2.37 -12.53 4.77
N THR A 98 3.36 -13.32 5.19
CA THR A 98 4.44 -13.79 4.30
C THR A 98 3.90 -14.60 3.14
N SER A 99 2.96 -15.52 3.40
CA SER A 99 2.32 -16.34 2.37
C SER A 99 1.53 -15.50 1.37
N VAL A 100 0.73 -14.54 1.85
CA VAL A 100 -0.06 -13.64 1.00
C VAL A 100 0.85 -12.71 0.20
N PHE A 101 1.83 -12.05 0.83
CA PHE A 101 2.73 -11.13 0.13
C PHE A 101 3.64 -11.85 -0.88
N ARG A 102 3.95 -13.13 -0.66
CA ARG A 102 4.62 -13.97 -1.66
C ARG A 102 3.74 -14.15 -2.91
N GLN A 103 2.43 -14.35 -2.76
CA GLN A 103 1.52 -14.37 -3.91
C GLN A 103 1.46 -13.01 -4.57
N CYS A 104 1.31 -11.91 -3.81
CA CYS A 104 1.32 -10.56 -4.37
C CYS A 104 2.60 -10.28 -5.18
N TYR A 105 3.76 -10.73 -4.69
CA TYR A 105 5.02 -10.60 -5.42
C TYR A 105 4.98 -11.32 -6.76
N LYS A 106 4.50 -12.57 -6.80
CA LYS A 106 4.34 -13.32 -8.06
C LYS A 106 3.40 -12.61 -9.03
N LYS A 107 2.24 -12.13 -8.56
CA LYS A 107 1.21 -11.53 -9.39
C LYS A 107 1.54 -10.13 -9.90
N LEU A 108 2.36 -9.35 -9.17
CA LEU A 108 2.74 -8.02 -9.63
C LEU A 108 3.60 -8.06 -10.90
N VAL A 109 3.35 -7.16 -11.85
CA VAL A 109 4.22 -6.91 -13.00
C VAL A 109 5.59 -6.40 -12.56
N THR A 110 6.59 -6.49 -13.44
CA THR A 110 7.88 -5.82 -13.17
C THR A 110 7.69 -4.31 -13.17
N GLY A 111 8.12 -3.65 -12.08
CA GLY A 111 7.83 -2.24 -11.87
C GLY A 111 6.42 -1.97 -11.34
N GLY A 112 5.65 -3.00 -11.00
CA GLY A 112 4.43 -2.89 -10.22
C GLY A 112 4.72 -2.36 -8.81
N ARG A 113 3.67 -1.89 -8.13
CA ARG A 113 3.77 -1.31 -6.78
C ARG A 113 2.93 -2.08 -5.79
N ALA A 114 3.37 -2.11 -4.54
CA ALA A 114 2.63 -2.67 -3.42
C ALA A 114 2.55 -1.60 -2.32
N CYS A 115 1.34 -1.34 -1.85
CA CYS A 115 1.05 -0.34 -0.83
C CYS A 115 0.30 -1.00 0.32
N ILE A 116 0.86 -0.96 1.52
CA ILE A 116 0.30 -1.64 2.70
C ILE A 116 0.00 -0.60 3.76
N ASN A 117 -1.27 -0.42 4.08
CA ASN A 117 -1.71 0.38 5.22
C ASN A 117 -1.63 -0.47 6.50
N ILE A 118 -0.90 -0.01 7.51
CA ILE A 118 -0.71 -0.73 8.76
C ILE A 118 -0.53 0.22 9.95
N ALA A 119 -1.20 -0.07 11.06
CA ALA A 119 -0.89 0.46 12.39
C ALA A 119 0.05 -0.46 13.18
N ASN A 120 0.86 0.12 14.05
CA ASN A 120 1.50 -0.65 15.10
C ASN A 120 0.48 -1.00 16.19
N ILE A 121 0.71 -2.11 16.89
CA ILE A 121 -0.24 -2.63 17.88
C ILE A 121 0.44 -2.80 19.24
N GLY A 122 -0.39 -2.95 20.27
CA GLY A 122 0.09 -3.11 21.63
C GLY A 122 0.62 -1.80 22.24
N ARG A 123 0.81 -1.86 23.56
CA ARG A 123 1.41 -0.79 24.38
C ARG A 123 2.46 -1.36 25.32
N LYS A 124 2.22 -2.58 25.80
CA LYS A 124 3.06 -3.33 26.73
C LYS A 124 2.96 -4.84 26.42
N PRO A 125 3.77 -5.38 25.49
CA PRO A 125 4.76 -4.68 24.68
C PRO A 125 4.13 -3.85 23.55
N TYR A 126 4.91 -2.92 23.00
CA TYR A 126 4.60 -2.27 21.72
C TYR A 126 5.18 -3.13 20.60
N ILE A 127 4.36 -3.45 19.60
CA ILE A 127 4.71 -4.31 18.48
C ILE A 127 4.83 -3.44 17.22
N PRO A 128 6.05 -3.24 16.69
CA PRO A 128 6.28 -2.42 15.51
C PRO A 128 5.96 -3.21 14.23
N LEU A 129 4.69 -3.55 14.01
CA LEU A 129 4.26 -4.33 12.83
C LEU A 129 4.76 -3.75 11.51
N HIS A 130 4.81 -2.42 11.36
CA HIS A 130 5.38 -1.79 10.16
C HIS A 130 6.80 -2.27 9.85
N ALA A 131 7.68 -2.40 10.85
CA ALA A 131 9.06 -2.81 10.67
C ALA A 131 9.15 -4.30 10.32
N MET A 132 8.37 -5.15 10.98
CA MET A 132 8.30 -6.59 10.70
C MET A 132 7.79 -6.85 9.28
N ILE A 133 6.79 -6.08 8.82
CA ILE A 133 6.29 -6.17 7.43
C ILE A 133 7.34 -5.68 6.43
N ILE A 134 8.10 -4.62 6.75
CA ILE A 134 9.22 -4.18 5.90
C ILE A 134 10.22 -5.32 5.71
N GLU A 135 10.61 -6.02 6.79
CA GLU A 135 11.53 -7.17 6.72
C GLU A 135 10.97 -8.28 5.82
N ILE A 136 9.72 -8.71 6.03
CA ILE A 136 9.06 -9.71 5.18
C ILE A 136 9.09 -9.30 3.70
N MET A 137 8.74 -8.05 3.40
CA MET A 137 8.68 -7.55 2.03
C MET A 137 10.06 -7.54 1.38
N LEU A 138 11.10 -7.10 2.10
CA LEU A 138 12.48 -7.10 1.62
C LEU A 138 12.99 -8.53 1.35
N ASP A 139 12.72 -9.47 2.26
CA ASP A 139 13.12 -10.88 2.12
C ASP A 139 12.44 -11.56 0.92
N LEU A 140 11.21 -11.17 0.60
CA LEU A 140 10.50 -11.62 -0.60
C LEU A 140 11.01 -10.99 -1.90
N GLY A 141 11.94 -10.02 -1.82
CA GLY A 141 12.56 -9.35 -2.96
C GLY A 141 11.88 -8.05 -3.40
N PHE A 142 10.95 -7.51 -2.60
CA PHE A 142 10.42 -6.18 -2.87
C PHE A 142 11.48 -5.11 -2.63
N LEU A 143 11.42 -4.05 -3.44
CA LEU A 143 12.25 -2.86 -3.29
C LEU A 143 11.47 -1.78 -2.54
N MET A 144 11.89 -1.46 -1.32
CA MET A 144 11.30 -0.37 -0.53
C MET A 144 11.50 0.97 -1.26
N ARG A 145 10.41 1.74 -1.42
CA ARG A 145 10.43 3.10 -1.98
C ARG A 145 10.41 4.18 -0.90
N GLY A 146 9.83 3.85 0.25
CA GLY A 146 9.59 4.77 1.34
C GLY A 146 8.24 4.49 1.98
N GLU A 147 7.90 5.33 2.95
CA GLU A 147 6.68 5.24 3.72
C GLU A 147 5.96 6.59 3.75
N ILE A 148 4.65 6.55 3.85
CA ILE A 148 3.79 7.70 4.07
C ILE A 148 3.16 7.54 5.44
N ILE A 149 3.19 8.60 6.23
CA ILE A 149 2.49 8.69 7.51
C ILE A 149 1.11 9.25 7.25
N TRP A 150 0.09 8.41 7.41
CA TRP A 150 -1.30 8.88 7.39
C TRP A 150 -1.65 9.42 8.78
N ASP A 151 -1.68 10.74 8.90
CA ASP A 151 -2.12 11.45 10.09
C ASP A 151 -3.67 11.47 10.17
N LYS A 152 -4.19 10.75 11.17
CA LYS A 152 -5.61 10.64 11.48
C LYS A 152 -6.10 11.72 12.43
N SER A 153 -5.25 12.68 12.83
CA SER A 153 -5.58 13.76 13.78
C SER A 153 -6.84 14.55 13.41
N ALA A 154 -7.15 14.65 12.11
CA ALA A 154 -8.39 15.22 11.58
C ALA A 154 -9.67 14.51 12.06
N SER A 155 -9.57 13.28 12.59
CA SER A 155 -10.68 12.47 13.10
C SER A 155 -11.05 12.76 14.57
N GLY A 156 -10.31 13.65 15.24
CA GLY A 156 -10.53 14.01 16.65
C GLY A 156 -9.81 13.10 17.65
N GLY A 157 -9.05 13.71 18.57
CA GLY A 157 -8.18 13.04 19.54
C GLY A 157 -8.85 12.63 20.84
N GLY A 158 -9.75 11.65 20.76
CA GLY A 158 -10.48 11.12 21.92
C GLY A 158 -9.72 10.08 22.75
N SER A 159 -8.52 9.64 22.34
CA SER A 159 -7.79 8.64 23.13
C SER A 159 -7.18 9.28 24.38
N CYS A 160 -7.72 8.91 25.53
CA CYS A 160 -7.20 9.22 26.87
C CYS A 160 -6.28 8.11 27.41
N ALA A 161 -5.70 7.27 26.54
CA ALA A 161 -4.77 6.23 26.91
C ALA A 161 -3.36 6.80 27.21
N TRP A 162 -3.26 7.69 28.20
CA TRP A 162 -2.02 8.40 28.56
C TRP A 162 -1.01 7.53 29.33
N GLY A 163 -1.41 6.34 29.79
CA GLY A 163 -0.65 5.60 30.79
C GLY A 163 -0.75 6.32 32.15
N SER A 164 0.39 6.55 32.80
CA SER A 164 0.45 7.32 34.04
C SER A 164 0.25 8.81 33.75
N TRP A 165 -0.96 9.30 34.00
CA TRP A 165 -1.33 10.68 33.79
C TRP A 165 -0.42 11.65 34.55
N MET A 166 0.15 12.63 33.85
CA MET A 166 1.07 13.64 34.40
C MET A 166 2.23 13.04 35.23
N SER A 167 2.70 11.84 34.87
CA SER A 167 3.74 11.15 35.60
C SER A 167 4.73 10.47 34.65
N ALA A 168 6.02 10.68 34.89
CA ALA A 168 7.09 10.01 34.16
C ALA A 168 7.20 8.50 34.48
N SER A 169 6.41 7.99 35.43
CA SER A 169 6.45 6.57 35.80
C SER A 169 6.15 5.65 34.62
N ASN A 170 5.19 6.00 33.76
CA ASN A 170 4.86 5.25 32.55
C ASN A 170 3.90 6.06 31.63
N PRO A 171 4.33 7.18 31.03
CA PRO A 171 3.55 7.81 29.98
C PRO A 171 3.49 6.91 28.74
N VAL A 172 2.37 6.89 28.03
CA VAL A 172 2.16 6.05 26.84
C VAL A 172 1.88 6.93 25.62
N LEU A 173 2.52 6.58 24.49
CA LEU A 173 2.26 7.25 23.22
C LEU A 173 0.85 6.94 22.74
N ARG A 174 0.19 7.98 22.23
CA ARG A 174 -1.11 7.88 21.59
C ARG A 174 -0.90 7.80 20.09
N ASP A 175 -1.25 6.68 19.46
CA ASP A 175 -1.09 6.57 18.01
C ASP A 175 -2.14 7.43 17.32
N TYR A 176 -1.65 8.44 16.60
CA TYR A 176 -2.47 9.32 15.76
C TYR A 176 -2.28 9.06 14.28
N HIS A 177 -1.46 8.07 13.93
CA HIS A 177 -1.13 7.77 12.55
C HIS A 177 -1.18 6.29 12.25
N GLU A 178 -1.19 5.99 10.95
CA GLU A 178 -0.87 4.69 10.38
C GLU A 178 0.24 4.86 9.34
N TYR A 179 0.91 3.77 9.02
CA TYR A 179 1.94 3.71 7.99
C TYR A 179 1.31 3.22 6.70
N ILE A 180 1.63 3.88 5.59
CA ILE A 180 1.41 3.34 4.25
C ILE A 180 2.81 3.03 3.69
N LEU A 181 3.16 1.76 3.72
CA LEU A 181 4.45 1.27 3.23
C LEU A 181 4.38 1.10 1.71
N VAL A 182 5.36 1.63 0.97
CA VAL A 182 5.35 1.62 -0.50
C VAL A 182 6.55 0.85 -1.05
N PHE A 183 6.26 -0.17 -1.85
CA PHE A 183 7.25 -1.07 -2.43
C PHE A 183 7.14 -1.18 -3.95
N SER A 184 8.15 -1.79 -4.56
CA SER A 184 8.23 -2.08 -6.00
C SER A 184 8.70 -3.51 -6.26
N LYS A 185 8.16 -4.19 -7.26
CA LYS A 185 8.71 -5.49 -7.73
C LYS A 185 9.80 -5.27 -8.77
N GLY A 186 11.02 -5.72 -8.50
CA GLY A 186 12.15 -5.81 -9.43
C GLY A 186 12.73 -4.49 -9.96
N SER A 187 11.92 -3.43 -10.10
CA SER A 187 12.29 -2.14 -10.66
C SER A 187 11.57 -0.98 -9.99
N TYR A 188 12.31 0.07 -9.67
CA TYR A 188 11.73 1.35 -9.25
C TYR A 188 11.02 2.10 -10.38
N SER A 189 11.15 1.68 -11.65
CA SER A 189 10.46 2.30 -12.79
C SER A 189 9.45 1.32 -13.40
N LYS A 190 8.38 1.84 -14.01
CA LYS A 190 7.49 1.05 -14.89
C LYS A 190 8.06 1.01 -16.32
N ASN A 191 7.52 0.14 -17.17
CA ASN A 191 7.93 0.02 -18.57
C ASN A 191 7.52 1.27 -19.38
N LYS A 192 8.47 2.18 -19.60
CA LYS A 192 8.22 3.44 -20.34
C LYS A 192 7.96 3.24 -21.85
N LYS A 193 8.16 2.04 -22.40
CA LYS A 193 7.93 1.77 -23.82
C LYS A 193 6.44 1.56 -24.13
N GLN A 194 5.64 1.21 -23.13
CA GLN A 194 4.20 1.12 -23.28
C GLN A 194 3.59 2.51 -23.15
N ALA A 195 2.85 2.94 -24.16
CA ALA A 195 2.06 4.16 -24.09
C ALA A 195 0.85 3.89 -23.18
N LYS A 196 0.92 4.34 -21.93
CA LYS A 196 -0.17 4.33 -20.95
C LYS A 196 -0.53 5.76 -20.55
N LYS A 197 -1.75 5.97 -20.09
CA LYS A 197 -2.27 7.30 -19.73
C LYS A 197 -2.15 7.54 -18.22
N ASP A 198 -1.40 8.58 -17.86
CA ASP A 198 -1.42 9.14 -16.50
C ASP A 198 -2.73 9.88 -16.24
N THR A 199 -3.24 9.82 -15.01
CA THR A 199 -4.49 10.50 -14.60
C THR A 199 -4.32 11.45 -13.42
N ILE A 200 -3.11 11.56 -12.87
CA ILE A 200 -2.84 12.44 -11.72
C ILE A 200 -2.67 13.88 -12.17
N GLU A 201 -3.35 14.79 -11.50
CA GLU A 201 -3.25 16.23 -11.75
C GLU A 201 -2.02 16.83 -11.07
N ARG A 202 -1.58 18.00 -11.56
CA ARG A 202 -0.34 18.64 -11.11
C ARG A 202 -0.31 18.92 -9.61
N ASP A 203 -1.37 19.51 -9.07
CA ASP A 203 -1.39 19.96 -7.68
C ASP A 203 -1.52 18.76 -6.73
N ASP A 204 -2.27 17.74 -7.14
CA ASP A 204 -2.35 16.45 -6.46
C ASP A 204 -0.99 15.75 -6.46
N PHE A 205 -0.27 15.72 -7.59
CA PHE A 205 1.08 15.16 -7.65
C PHE A 205 2.02 15.84 -6.65
N ILE A 206 2.03 17.18 -6.59
CA ILE A 206 2.88 17.92 -5.64
C ILE A 206 2.47 17.65 -4.19
N SER A 207 1.16 17.53 -3.93
CA SER A 207 0.63 17.31 -2.59
C SER A 207 0.88 15.89 -2.10
N TRP A 208 0.52 14.89 -2.90
CA TRP A 208 0.51 13.48 -2.51
C TRP A 208 1.89 12.82 -2.58
N THR A 209 2.88 13.46 -3.21
CA THR A 209 4.29 13.01 -3.13
C THR A 209 4.98 13.43 -1.83
N LYS A 210 4.29 14.11 -0.91
CA LYS A 210 4.77 14.35 0.46
C LYS A 210 4.55 13.10 1.32
N SER A 211 5.43 12.89 2.29
CA SER A 211 5.41 11.72 3.18
C SER A 211 4.42 11.82 4.34
N ILE A 212 3.65 12.90 4.46
CA ILE A 212 2.61 13.04 5.49
C ILE A 212 1.29 13.37 4.80
N TRP A 213 0.29 12.52 4.99
CA TRP A 213 -1.05 12.72 4.46
C TRP A 213 -2.04 12.92 5.61
N THR A 214 -2.83 13.98 5.55
CA THR A 214 -3.83 14.29 6.57
C THR A 214 -5.22 14.21 5.97
N PHE A 215 -6.02 13.25 6.43
CA PHE A 215 -7.46 13.12 6.13
C PHE A 215 -8.13 12.25 7.20
N PRO A 216 -9.44 12.44 7.47
CA PRO A 216 -10.12 11.73 8.53
C PRO A 216 -10.32 10.24 8.23
N ALA A 217 -10.38 9.43 9.28
CA ALA A 217 -10.84 8.06 9.22
C ALA A 217 -12.36 7.99 8.94
N VAL A 218 -12.83 6.84 8.49
CA VAL A 218 -14.25 6.58 8.22
C VAL A 218 -14.96 6.01 9.44
N ASN A 219 -16.26 6.28 9.55
CA ASN A 219 -17.11 5.68 10.57
C ASN A 219 -17.43 4.22 10.22
N ALA A 220 -16.76 3.27 10.89
CA ALA A 220 -16.91 1.83 10.71
C ALA A 220 -18.38 1.34 10.73
N LYS A 221 -19.19 1.83 11.66
CA LYS A 221 -20.62 1.46 11.78
C LYS A 221 -21.42 1.81 10.53
N LYS A 222 -21.11 2.94 9.89
CA LYS A 222 -21.78 3.37 8.66
C LYS A 222 -21.46 2.46 7.48
N ILE A 223 -20.26 1.88 7.45
CA ILE A 223 -19.80 0.99 6.38
C ILE A 223 -20.31 -0.44 6.59
N GLY A 224 -20.58 -0.85 7.83
CA GLY A 224 -20.89 -2.24 8.16
C GLY A 224 -19.67 -3.14 8.17
N HIS A 225 -18.47 -2.54 8.29
CA HIS A 225 -17.20 -3.26 8.43
C HIS A 225 -16.44 -2.65 9.61
N PRO A 226 -15.73 -3.45 10.40
CA PRO A 226 -15.14 -2.99 11.65
C PRO A 226 -13.94 -2.06 11.51
N ALA A 227 -13.12 -2.27 10.48
CA ALA A 227 -11.88 -1.52 10.28
C ALA A 227 -11.66 -1.07 8.81
N PRO A 228 -12.62 -0.36 8.19
CA PRO A 228 -12.41 0.18 6.85
C PRO A 228 -11.46 1.38 6.90
N PHE A 229 -10.50 1.43 5.99
CA PHE A 229 -9.76 2.67 5.71
C PHE A 229 -10.59 3.60 4.79
N PRO A 230 -10.34 4.92 4.80
CA PRO A 230 -11.06 5.90 3.98
C PRO A 230 -10.74 5.73 2.49
N LEU A 231 -11.73 6.02 1.65
CA LEU A 231 -11.64 5.96 0.18
C LEU A 231 -10.53 6.85 -0.41
N GLU A 232 -10.21 7.95 0.28
CA GLU A 232 -9.14 8.88 -0.09
C GLU A 232 -7.77 8.17 -0.19
N LEU A 233 -7.50 7.20 0.69
CA LEU A 233 -6.23 6.49 0.73
C LEU A 233 -5.95 5.72 -0.58
N PRO A 234 -6.80 4.76 -1.02
CA PRO A 234 -6.57 4.06 -2.27
C PRO A 234 -6.72 4.99 -3.48
N HIS A 235 -7.59 6.00 -3.44
CA HIS A 235 -7.71 6.98 -4.53
C HIS A 235 -6.38 7.68 -4.86
N ARG A 236 -5.69 8.16 -3.82
CA ARG A 236 -4.36 8.78 -3.99
C ARG A 236 -3.32 7.80 -4.52
N LEU A 237 -3.27 6.60 -3.94
CA LEU A 237 -2.30 5.57 -4.33
C LEU A 237 -2.52 5.11 -5.78
N ILE A 238 -3.77 4.93 -6.20
CA ILE A 238 -4.13 4.56 -7.58
C ILE A 238 -3.63 5.59 -8.56
N ASN A 239 -3.91 6.88 -8.32
CA ASN A 239 -3.47 7.94 -9.23
C ASN A 239 -1.95 8.15 -9.22
N LEU A 240 -1.27 7.95 -8.08
CA LEU A 240 0.19 8.05 -8.00
C LEU A 240 0.93 6.89 -8.65
N TYR A 241 0.38 5.67 -8.55
CA TYR A 241 1.14 4.45 -8.77
C TYR A 241 0.57 3.51 -9.84
N SER A 242 -0.51 3.90 -10.52
CA SER A 242 -1.09 3.15 -11.64
C SER A 242 -1.48 4.06 -12.81
N TYR A 243 -1.51 3.50 -14.00
CA TYR A 243 -2.07 4.17 -15.18
C TYR A 243 -3.57 3.87 -15.32
N GLU A 244 -4.28 4.65 -16.13
CA GLU A 244 -5.65 4.30 -16.52
C GLU A 244 -5.69 2.89 -17.17
N GLY A 245 -6.69 2.08 -16.80
CA GLY A 245 -6.83 0.70 -17.27
C GLY A 245 -5.95 -0.34 -16.58
N ASP A 246 -4.98 0.05 -15.74
CA ASP A 246 -4.20 -0.89 -14.91
C ASP A 246 -5.13 -1.68 -13.94
N VAL A 247 -4.67 -2.84 -13.48
CA VAL A 247 -5.38 -3.72 -12.55
C VAL A 247 -4.85 -3.54 -11.13
N VAL A 248 -5.77 -3.29 -10.19
CA VAL A 248 -5.49 -3.10 -8.77
C VAL A 248 -5.87 -4.35 -7.98
N LEU A 249 -4.96 -4.87 -7.17
CA LEU A 249 -5.18 -6.02 -6.30
C LEU A 249 -5.42 -5.59 -4.85
N ASP A 250 -6.43 -6.16 -4.20
CA ASP A 250 -6.58 -6.15 -2.74
C ASP A 250 -6.69 -7.59 -2.18
N PRO A 251 -5.62 -8.14 -1.58
CA PRO A 251 -5.63 -9.48 -1.00
C PRO A 251 -6.44 -9.61 0.30
N PHE A 252 -6.91 -8.49 0.88
CA PHE A 252 -7.72 -8.44 2.10
C PHE A 252 -8.88 -7.44 1.89
N CYS A 253 -9.78 -7.78 0.96
CA CYS A 253 -10.80 -6.87 0.41
C CYS A 253 -11.68 -6.20 1.47
N GLY A 254 -12.09 -6.97 2.49
CA GLY A 254 -13.05 -6.55 3.49
C GLY A 254 -14.28 -5.92 2.85
N SER A 255 -14.50 -4.66 3.14
CA SER A 255 -15.64 -3.90 2.62
C SER A 255 -15.52 -3.41 1.16
N GLY A 256 -14.43 -3.71 0.44
CA GLY A 256 -14.27 -3.36 -0.98
C GLY A 256 -13.86 -1.90 -1.25
N THR A 257 -13.27 -1.20 -0.29
CA THR A 257 -12.90 0.22 -0.46
C THR A 257 -11.86 0.43 -1.57
N THR A 258 -10.86 -0.47 -1.70
CA THR A 258 -9.91 -0.45 -2.82
C THR A 258 -10.60 -0.65 -4.16
N CYS A 259 -11.52 -1.61 -4.26
CA CYS A 259 -12.26 -1.91 -5.49
C CYS A 259 -13.10 -0.71 -5.95
N ILE A 260 -13.79 -0.05 -5.01
CA ILE A 260 -14.55 1.17 -5.30
C ILE A 260 -13.64 2.27 -5.85
N ALA A 261 -12.48 2.48 -5.22
CA ALA A 261 -11.52 3.48 -5.68
C ALA A 261 -10.94 3.13 -7.06
N ALA A 262 -10.65 1.86 -7.34
CA ALA A 262 -10.20 1.42 -8.65
C ALA A 262 -11.22 1.78 -9.73
N VAL A 263 -12.49 1.41 -9.52
CA VAL A 263 -13.58 1.69 -10.43
C VAL A 263 -13.75 3.19 -10.67
N GLN A 264 -13.79 4.00 -9.60
CA GLN A 264 -13.94 5.46 -9.70
C GLN A 264 -12.79 6.15 -10.44
N ASN A 265 -11.64 5.49 -10.54
CA ASN A 265 -10.47 6.01 -11.22
C ASN A 265 -10.20 5.28 -12.54
N ASN A 266 -11.19 4.60 -13.14
CA ASN A 266 -11.02 3.89 -14.42
C ASN A 266 -9.90 2.83 -14.39
N ARG A 267 -9.74 2.14 -13.26
CA ARG A 267 -8.90 0.95 -13.12
C ARG A 267 -9.78 -0.27 -12.94
N SER A 268 -9.28 -1.42 -13.38
CA SER A 268 -9.91 -2.70 -13.02
C SER A 268 -9.43 -3.14 -11.64
N TYR A 269 -10.18 -4.01 -10.98
CA TYR A 269 -9.77 -4.58 -9.70
C TYR A 269 -9.83 -6.10 -9.68
N ILE A 270 -9.04 -6.70 -8.80
CA ILE A 270 -9.16 -8.09 -8.37
C ILE A 270 -8.99 -8.09 -6.86
N ALA A 271 -9.84 -8.80 -6.13
CA ALA A 271 -9.76 -8.82 -4.69
C ALA A 271 -10.10 -10.19 -4.09
N TYR A 272 -9.66 -10.40 -2.86
CA TYR A 272 -9.84 -11.65 -2.14
C TYR A 272 -10.32 -11.36 -0.72
N ASP A 273 -11.29 -12.14 -0.26
CA ASP A 273 -11.68 -12.17 1.15
C ASP A 273 -12.19 -13.57 1.51
N ILE A 274 -11.93 -14.03 2.73
CA ILE A 274 -12.37 -15.35 3.19
C ILE A 274 -13.84 -15.33 3.65
N LYS A 275 -14.37 -14.16 4.03
CA LYS A 275 -15.71 -14.03 4.59
C LYS A 275 -16.72 -13.67 3.51
N ARG A 276 -17.65 -14.60 3.26
CA ARG A 276 -18.76 -14.40 2.30
C ARG A 276 -19.54 -13.11 2.55
N GLU A 277 -19.82 -12.80 3.81
CA GLU A 277 -20.53 -11.57 4.21
C GLU A 277 -19.79 -10.28 3.79
N TYR A 278 -18.45 -10.27 3.80
CA TYR A 278 -17.66 -9.12 3.38
C TYR A 278 -17.59 -9.02 1.86
N VAL A 279 -17.49 -10.15 1.16
CA VAL A 279 -17.59 -10.19 -0.31
C VAL A 279 -18.92 -9.62 -0.77
N GLU A 280 -20.04 -10.08 -0.21
CA GLU A 280 -21.39 -9.59 -0.56
C GLU A 280 -21.57 -8.10 -0.22
N LEU A 281 -21.02 -7.65 0.92
CA LEU A 281 -21.01 -6.23 1.30
C LEU A 281 -20.22 -5.41 0.28
N ALA A 282 -19.02 -5.85 -0.11
CA ALA A 282 -18.17 -5.18 -1.08
C ALA A 282 -18.86 -5.07 -2.43
N GLU A 283 -19.41 -6.17 -2.97
CA GLU A 283 -20.16 -6.19 -4.22
C GLU A 283 -21.35 -5.23 -4.19
N LYS A 284 -22.14 -5.24 -3.11
CA LYS A 284 -23.25 -4.31 -2.92
C LYS A 284 -22.79 -2.86 -2.88
N ARG A 285 -21.66 -2.55 -2.22
CA ARG A 285 -21.13 -1.18 -2.15
C ARG A 285 -20.59 -0.71 -3.49
N ILE A 286 -19.99 -1.59 -4.29
CA ILE A 286 -19.50 -1.31 -5.64
C ILE A 286 -20.68 -1.07 -6.58
N PHE A 287 -21.69 -1.95 -6.57
CA PHE A 287 -22.90 -1.81 -7.40
C PHE A 287 -23.66 -0.50 -7.14
N ASN A 288 -23.69 -0.04 -5.89
CA ASN A 288 -24.38 1.20 -5.50
C ASN A 288 -23.56 2.48 -5.76
N GLN A 289 -22.34 2.38 -6.30
CA GLN A 289 -21.62 3.57 -6.74
C GLN A 289 -22.36 4.20 -7.93
N LYS A 290 -22.77 5.46 -7.77
CA LYS A 290 -23.23 6.24 -8.91
C LYS A 290 -22.00 6.59 -9.73
N PHE A 291 -21.83 5.91 -10.86
CA PHE A 291 -20.90 6.33 -11.90
C PHE A 291 -21.36 7.72 -12.35
N ILE A 292 -20.52 8.74 -12.13
CA ILE A 292 -20.75 10.12 -12.62
C ILE A 292 -20.35 10.16 -14.10
#